data_AF-A0A935W132-F1
#
_entry.id   AF-A0A935W132-F1
#
_cell.length_a   1.000
_cell.length_b   1.000
_cell.length_c   1.000
_cell.angle_alpha   90.00
_cell.angle_beta   90.00
_cell.angle_gamma   90.00
#
_symmetry.space_group_name_H-M   'P 1'
#
loop_
_entity.id
_entity.type
_entity.pdbx_description
1 polymer ?
#
loop_
_entity_poly.entity_id
_entity_poly.type
_entity_poly.pdbx_seq_one_letter_code
_entity_poly.pdbx_strand_id
1 'polypeptide(L)'
;MRIARANVSCELPARFQLIAAANPCPCGDYGCPGRDCRCDDAALARYRRRLSGPLVDRVDLVVAVGEVPWSVLRGPAEGPD
;
A
#
# COMPACT_ATOMS: atom_id res chain seq x y z
N MET A 1 9.09 -3.07 -20.92
CA MET A 1 9.27 -1.66 -20.49
C MET A 1 10.40 -1.07 -21.29
N ARG A 2 10.15 -0.02 -22.07
CA ARG A 2 11.19 0.64 -22.87
C ARG A 2 11.76 1.82 -22.09
N ILE A 3 13.08 1.88 -22.00
CA ILE A 3 13.80 2.97 -21.35
C ILE A 3 14.61 3.68 -22.43
N ALA A 4 14.36 4.97 -22.61
CA ALA A 4 15.11 5.83 -23.52
C ALA A 4 15.90 6.86 -22.70
N ARG A 5 17.21 6.92 -22.92
CA ARG A 5 18.15 7.92 -22.40
C ARG A 5 18.88 8.54 -23.59
N ALA A 6 19.53 9.69 -23.38
CA ALA A 6 20.13 10.50 -24.45
C ALA A 6 20.89 9.71 -25.52
N ASN A 7 21.69 8.72 -25.11
CA ASN A 7 22.52 7.94 -26.04
C ASN A 7 22.15 6.45 -26.11
N VAL A 8 21.12 6.00 -25.39
CA VAL A 8 20.78 4.57 -25.37
C VAL A 8 19.27 4.35 -25.20
N SER A 9 18.76 3.36 -25.91
CA SER A 9 17.43 2.81 -25.65
C SER A 9 17.55 1.32 -25.43
N CYS A 10 16.83 0.81 -24.43
CA CYS A 10 16.76 -0.62 -24.16
C CYS A 10 15.33 -1.03 -23.77
N GLU A 11 15.06 -2.32 -23.94
CA GLU A 11 13.80 -2.92 -23.57
C GLU A 11 14.03 -3.98 -22.49
N LEU A 12 13.40 -3.80 -21.34
CA LEU A 12 13.54 -4.67 -20.18
C LEU A 12 12.21 -5.38 -19.88
N PRO A 13 12.25 -6.64 -19.41
CA PRO A 13 11.06 -7.33 -18.93
C PRO A 13 10.50 -6.62 -17.70
N ALA A 14 9.19 -6.40 -17.65
CA ALA A 14 8.48 -5.79 -16.52
C ALA A 14 7.39 -6.75 -16.00
N ARG A 15 7.77 -8.02 -15.82
CA ARG A 15 6.87 -9.08 -15.36
C ARG A 15 7.11 -9.30 -13.87
N PHE A 16 6.22 -8.78 -13.04
CA PHE A 16 6.31 -8.91 -11.59
C PHE A 16 4.90 -8.92 -10.99
N GLN A 17 4.77 -9.52 -9.81
CA GLN A 17 3.59 -9.34 -8.97
C GLN A 17 3.80 -8.08 -8.14
N LEU A 18 2.87 -7.12 -8.24
CA LEU A 18 2.85 -5.96 -7.35
C LEU A 18 2.11 -6.34 -6.07
N ILE A 19 2.74 -6.06 -4.92
CA ILE A 19 2.11 -6.04 -3.60
C ILE A 19 2.42 -4.68 -3.01
N ALA A 20 1.39 -3.99 -2.52
CA ALA A 20 1.52 -2.67 -1.94
C ALA A 20 0.63 -2.54 -0.70
N ALA A 21 1.04 -1.71 0.23
CA ALA A 21 0.27 -1.35 1.40
C ALA A 21 0.16 0.18 1.48
N ALA A 22 -0.99 0.66 1.91
CA ALA A 22 -1.22 2.08 2.15
C ALA A 22 -2.11 2.23 3.38
N ASN A 23 -1.86 3.30 4.14
CA ASN A 23 -2.71 3.63 5.28
C ASN A 23 -4.05 4.18 4.77
N PRO A 24 -5.16 4.00 5.51
CA PRO A 24 -6.47 4.52 5.11
C PRO A 24 -6.57 6.06 5.18
N CYS A 25 -5.65 6.70 5.92
CA CYS A 25 -5.54 8.14 6.11
C CYS A 25 -4.07 8.51 6.44
N PRO A 26 -3.69 9.81 6.44
CA PRO A 26 -2.33 10.21 6.78
C PRO A 26 -1.98 10.04 8.27
N CYS A 27 -2.95 10.05 9.19
CA CYS A 27 -2.65 9.86 10.62
C CYS A 27 -2.51 8.39 11.04
N GLY A 28 -3.03 7.45 10.24
CA GLY A 28 -3.00 6.00 10.51
C GLY A 28 -4.18 5.46 11.31
N ASP A 29 -4.95 6.30 11.99
CA ASP A 29 -5.98 5.86 12.95
C ASP A 29 -7.41 5.76 12.36
N TYR A 30 -7.58 6.01 11.06
CA TYR A 30 -8.91 5.96 10.44
C TYR A 30 -9.45 4.52 10.39
N GLY A 31 -10.55 4.28 11.12
CA GLY A 31 -11.17 2.97 11.24
C GLY A 31 -10.50 2.04 12.24
N CYS A 32 -9.53 2.54 13.03
CA CYS A 32 -8.87 1.76 14.07
C CYS A 32 -9.70 1.71 15.35
N PRO A 33 -10.03 0.51 15.88
CA PRO A 33 -10.77 0.40 17.14
C PRO A 33 -10.02 1.05 18.31
N GLY A 34 -10.72 1.88 19.09
CA GLY A 34 -10.15 2.52 20.28
C GLY A 34 -9.16 3.65 19.99
N ARG A 35 -9.06 4.13 18.74
CA ARG A 35 -8.25 5.29 18.37
C ARG A 35 -9.06 6.29 17.55
N ASP A 36 -8.85 7.57 17.84
CA ASP A 36 -9.55 8.65 17.17
C ASP A 36 -8.72 9.20 16.00
N CYS A 37 -9.30 9.14 14.80
CA CYS A 37 -8.71 9.75 13.63
C CYS A 37 -8.80 11.28 13.70
N ARG A 38 -7.65 11.96 13.64
CA ARG A 38 -7.58 13.43 13.63
C ARG A 38 -7.72 14.08 12.25
N CYS A 39 -7.92 13.29 11.19
CA CYS A 39 -8.04 13.80 9.83
C CYS A 39 -9.46 14.28 9.55
N ASP A 40 -9.59 15.46 8.95
CA ASP A 40 -10.85 15.94 8.38
C ASP A 40 -11.15 15.29 7.03
N ASP A 41 -12.40 15.46 6.55
CA ASP A 41 -12.85 14.89 5.27
C ASP A 41 -12.02 15.37 4.07
N ALA A 42 -11.55 16.63 4.13
CA ALA A 42 -10.71 17.20 3.09
C ALA A 42 -9.34 16.50 3.02
N ALA A 43 -8.71 16.21 4.16
CA ALA A 43 -7.46 15.48 4.25
C ALA A 43 -7.62 14.02 3.81
N LEU A 44 -8.73 13.37 4.21
CA LEU A 44 -9.05 12.00 3.76
C LEU A 44 -9.20 11.94 2.23
N ALA A 45 -10.02 12.81 1.66
CA ALA A 45 -10.24 12.86 0.21
C ALA A 45 -8.94 13.18 -0.55
N ARG A 46 -8.13 14.13 -0.05
CA ARG A 46 -6.83 14.45 -0.65
C ARG A 46 -5.86 13.27 -0.59
N TYR A 47 -5.80 12.55 0.53
CA TYR A 47 -4.92 11.40 0.69
C TYR A 47 -5.31 10.24 -0.24
N ARG A 48 -6.60 9.92 -0.32
CA ARG A 48 -7.12 8.85 -1.20
C ARG A 48 -6.84 9.10 -2.68
N ARG A 49 -6.82 10.37 -3.10
CA ARG A 49 -6.48 10.77 -4.48
C ARG A 49 -5.00 10.70 -4.83
N ARG A 50 -4.10 10.35 -3.90
CA ARG A 50 -2.66 10.22 -4.18
C ARG A 50 -2.37 9.08 -5.15
N LEU A 51 -3.21 8.06 -5.18
CA LEU A 51 -3.14 7.00 -6.17
C LEU A 51 -4.18 7.29 -7.26
N SER A 52 -3.72 7.36 -8.51
CA SER A 52 -4.60 7.68 -9.64
C SER A 52 -5.54 6.52 -9.95
N GLY A 53 -6.76 6.82 -10.40
CA GLY A 53 -7.73 5.82 -10.85
C GLY A 53 -7.14 4.79 -11.81
N PRO A 54 -6.44 5.19 -12.90
CA PRO A 54 -5.83 4.24 -13.83
C PRO A 54 -4.82 3.25 -13.23
N LEU A 55 -4.22 3.57 -12.08
CA LEU A 55 -3.36 2.62 -11.35
C LEU A 55 -4.19 1.71 -10.45
N VAL A 56 -5.21 2.25 -9.78
CA VAL A 56 -6.14 1.47 -8.94
C VAL A 56 -6.88 0.44 -9.79
N ASP A 57 -7.28 0.80 -11.01
CA ASP A 57 -7.96 -0.08 -11.97
C ASP A 57 -7.12 -1.30 -12.39
N ARG A 58 -5.83 -1.32 -12.04
CA ARG A 58 -4.90 -2.45 -12.31
C ARG A 58 -4.65 -3.31 -11.08
N VAL A 59 -5.32 -3.05 -9.97
CA VAL A 59 -5.21 -3.82 -8.73
C VAL A 59 -6.41 -4.77 -8.66
N ASP A 60 -6.15 -6.06 -8.86
CA ASP A 60 -7.21 -7.08 -8.83
C ASP A 60 -7.77 -7.30 -7.42
N LEU A 61 -6.92 -7.19 -6.39
CA LEU A 61 -7.26 -7.48 -5.00
C LEU A 61 -6.93 -6.29 -4.10
N VAL A 62 -7.95 -5.82 -3.38
CA VAL A 62 -7.82 -4.81 -2.32
C VAL A 62 -8.31 -5.43 -1.03
N VAL A 63 -7.42 -5.50 -0.05
CA VAL A 63 -7.70 -6.11 1.26
C VAL A 63 -7.51 -5.06 2.34
N ALA A 64 -8.53 -4.85 3.17
CA ALA A 64 -8.41 -4.04 4.38
C ALA A 64 -7.71 -4.88 5.46
N VAL A 65 -6.59 -4.36 5.98
CA VAL A 65 -5.81 -5.01 7.03
C VAL A 65 -6.04 -4.26 8.34
N GLY A 66 -6.64 -4.94 9.31
CA GLY A 66 -6.85 -4.42 10.66
C GLY A 66 -5.65 -4.66 11.56
N GLU A 67 -5.67 -4.00 12.71
CA GLU A 67 -4.68 -4.22 13.75
C GLU A 67 -4.80 -5.62 14.35
N VAL A 68 -3.65 -6.22 14.63
CA VAL A 68 -3.56 -7.52 15.29
C VAL A 68 -2.75 -7.36 16.58
N PRO A 69 -3.17 -8.00 17.69
CA PRO A 69 -2.38 -7.99 18.92
C PRO A 69 -0.97 -8.53 18.68
N TRP A 70 0.03 -7.94 19.35
CA TRP A 70 1.42 -8.37 19.21
C TRP A 70 1.63 -9.88 19.51
N SER A 71 0.86 -10.42 20.46
CA SER A 71 0.87 -11.84 20.80
C SER A 71 0.51 -12.75 19.62
N VAL A 72 -0.31 -12.28 18.67
CA VAL A 72 -0.69 -13.02 17.46
C VAL A 72 0.42 -12.96 16.41
N LEU A 73 1.14 -11.83 16.32
CA LEU A 73 2.25 -11.65 15.35
C LEU A 73 3.50 -12.44 15.73
N ARG A 74 3.76 -12.63 17.02
CA ARG A 74 4.95 -13.30 17.55
C ARG A 74 4.82 -14.82 17.55
N GLY A 75 4.32 -15.42 16.46
CA GLY A 75 4.32 -16.89 16.28
C GLY A 75 5.67 -17.51 16.67
N PRO A 76 5.73 -18.82 17.00
CA PRO A 76 6.99 -19.46 17.41
C PRO A 76 8.08 -19.15 16.38
N ALA A 77 9.28 -18.83 16.86
CA ALA A 77 10.40 -18.43 16.03
C ALA A 77 10.93 -19.64 15.23
N GLU A 78 10.19 -20.06 14.20
CA GLU A 78 10.67 -21.02 13.21
C GLU A 78 11.16 -20.22 12.00
N GLY A 79 12.44 -19.82 12.05
CA GLY A 79 13.18 -19.52 10.83
C GLY A 79 13.60 -20.84 10.16
N PRO A 80 13.68 -20.91 8.82
CA PRO A 80 14.20 -22.09 8.16
C PRO A 80 15.71 -22.24 8.46
N ASP A 81 16.11 -23.47 8.79
CA ASP A 81 17.53 -23.91 8.83
C ASP A 81 18.19 -23.79 7.45
#